data_AF-A0A5J9VST6-F1
#
_entry.id   AF-A0A5J9VST6-F1
#
_cell.length_a   1.000
_cell.length_b   1.000
_cell.length_c   1.000
_cell.angle_alpha   90.00
_cell.angle_beta   90.00
_cell.angle_gamma   90.00
#
_symmetry.space_group_name_H-M   'P 1'
#
loop_
_entity.id
_entity.type
_entity.pdbx_description
1 polymer ?
#
loop_
_entity_poly.entity_id
_entity_poly.type
_entity_poly.pdbx_seq_one_letter_code
_entity_poly.pdbx_strand_id
1 'polypeptide(L)'
;MPRAAAVLVLAALLPAMAAAFGHSFSLSPGQMCGSRWQGRYAPFSAYEANLRRLAATVAAEVNASPCNCSAARVAGDRPDQVSMSAFCHWSKDATSSDCGACVSLAFREARWRCPYHRQAVAIVDGGACSVSFHDVYRMEQSMGMDQPLPEIFATNRPLFLWVGKVAGLLDPDVLLILLFQAVGVACVVFLFLQESRARNRGHGRYVCLIYCLF
;
A
#
# COMPACT_ATOMS: atom_id res chain seq x y z
N MET A 1 30.56 -37.01 9.53
CA MET A 1 30.35 -35.72 10.22
C MET A 1 30.47 -34.49 9.28
N PRO A 2 29.73 -34.38 8.15
CA PRO A 2 29.73 -33.15 7.33
C PRO A 2 28.50 -32.23 7.58
N ARG A 3 27.45 -32.74 8.23
CA ARG A 3 26.17 -32.03 8.42
C ARG A 3 26.24 -30.93 9.49
N ALA A 4 27.07 -31.11 10.52
CA ALA A 4 27.26 -30.11 11.58
C ALA A 4 28.07 -28.90 11.10
N ALA A 5 29.05 -29.10 10.23
CA ALA A 5 29.86 -28.02 9.65
C ALA A 5 29.04 -27.14 8.68
N ALA A 6 28.14 -27.76 7.88
CA ALA A 6 27.25 -27.02 6.98
C ALA A 6 26.26 -26.12 7.73
N VAL A 7 25.73 -26.59 8.87
CA VAL A 7 24.79 -25.82 9.71
C VAL A 7 25.48 -24.61 10.36
N LEU A 8 26.74 -24.75 10.77
CA LEU A 8 27.51 -23.65 11.35
C LEU A 8 27.87 -22.57 10.32
N VAL A 9 28.15 -22.96 9.07
CA VAL A 9 28.40 -22.00 7.98
C VAL A 9 27.12 -21.25 7.58
N LEU A 10 25.97 -21.93 7.55
CA LEU A 10 24.66 -21.31 7.31
C LEU A 10 24.25 -20.34 8.44
N ALA A 11 24.54 -20.68 9.70
CA ALA A 11 24.27 -19.83 10.85
C ALA A 11 25.12 -18.55 10.88
N ALA A 12 26.36 -18.60 10.37
CA ALA A 12 27.27 -17.46 10.33
C ALA A 12 26.97 -16.48 9.17
N LEU A 13 26.33 -16.93 8.09
CA LEU A 13 26.00 -16.09 6.94
C LEU A 13 24.69 -15.29 7.13
N LEU A 14 23.75 -15.78 7.94
CA LEU A 14 22.48 -15.10 8.23
C LEU A 14 22.62 -13.65 8.76
N PRO A 15 23.51 -13.33 9.73
CA PRO A 15 23.66 -11.95 10.20
C PRO A 15 24.35 -11.03 9.17
N ALA A 16 25.18 -11.56 8.26
CA ALA A 16 25.80 -10.76 7.20
C ALA A 16 24.79 -10.33 6.13
N MET A 17 23.75 -11.14 5.88
CA MET A 17 22.66 -10.78 4.97
C MET A 17 21.70 -9.76 5.61
N ALA A 18 21.51 -9.82 6.93
CA ALA A 18 20.74 -8.81 7.65
C ALA A 18 21.39 -7.41 7.60
N ALA A 19 22.71 -7.33 7.50
CA ALA A 19 23.42 -6.05 7.33
C ALA A 19 23.39 -5.51 5.89
N ALA A 20 23.27 -6.38 4.88
CA ALA A 20 23.15 -5.97 3.46
C ALA A 20 21.71 -5.56 3.08
N PHE A 21 20.70 -6.12 3.75
CA PHE A 21 19.29 -5.69 3.66
C PHE A 21 18.89 -4.72 4.76
N GLY A 22 19.81 -4.40 5.67
CA GLY A 22 19.78 -3.25 6.55
C GLY A 22 20.02 -1.94 5.80
N HIS A 23 19.49 -1.81 4.57
CA HIS A 23 18.88 -0.52 4.28
C HIS A 23 17.74 -0.43 5.27
N SER A 24 18.01 0.25 6.38
CA SER A 24 17.02 1.11 6.97
C SER A 24 16.37 1.81 5.79
N PHE A 25 15.22 1.27 5.34
CA PHE A 25 14.21 2.09 4.74
C PHE A 25 13.90 3.06 5.86
N SER A 26 14.64 4.16 5.88
CA SER A 26 14.06 5.43 6.27
C SER A 26 13.00 5.71 5.21
N LEU A 27 11.92 4.92 5.28
CA LEU A 27 10.60 5.36 4.88
C LEU A 27 10.38 6.56 5.78
N SER A 28 10.70 7.74 5.24
CA SER A 28 10.21 8.99 5.77
C SER A 28 8.74 8.74 6.09
N PRO A 29 8.28 8.81 7.35
CA PRO A 29 6.96 8.31 7.72
C PRO A 29 5.90 9.01 6.88
N GLY A 30 5.21 8.25 6.04
CA GLY A 30 3.90 8.62 5.48
C GLY A 30 3.85 9.53 4.25
N GLN A 31 4.90 9.60 3.43
CA GLN A 31 4.84 10.33 2.16
C GLN A 31 4.81 9.34 0.99
N MET A 32 3.70 9.29 0.24
CA MET A 32 3.52 8.40 -0.90
C MET A 32 3.03 9.17 -2.12
N CYS A 33 3.76 9.04 -3.22
CA CYS A 33 3.32 9.57 -4.50
C CYS A 33 2.57 8.50 -5.29
N GLY A 34 1.62 8.96 -6.09
CA GLY A 34 0.90 8.12 -7.02
C GLY A 34 1.81 7.42 -8.03
N SER A 35 1.41 6.21 -8.43
CA SER A 35 2.10 5.44 -9.47
C SER A 35 2.09 6.18 -10.82
N ARG A 36 3.04 5.81 -11.71
CA ARG A 36 3.12 6.42 -13.06
C ARG A 36 1.80 6.27 -13.84
N TRP A 37 1.04 5.20 -13.58
CA TRP A 37 -0.24 4.92 -14.23
C TRP A 37 -1.34 5.92 -13.85
N GLN A 38 -1.24 6.54 -12.67
CA GLN A 38 -2.12 7.63 -12.27
C GLN A 38 -1.81 8.95 -13.00
N GLY A 39 -0.68 9.01 -13.70
CA GLY A 39 -0.31 10.12 -14.56
C GLY A 39 -0.03 11.41 -13.80
N ARG A 40 0.25 12.44 -14.60
CA ARG A 40 0.58 13.78 -14.12
C ARG A 40 -0.42 14.80 -14.64
N TYR A 41 -0.62 15.87 -13.89
CA TYR A 41 -1.40 17.02 -14.34
C TYR A 41 -0.46 18.10 -14.89
N ALA A 42 -0.96 18.90 -15.85
CA ALA A 42 -0.20 20.02 -16.39
C ALA A 42 -0.22 21.19 -15.40
N PRO A 43 0.87 21.97 -15.29
CA PRO A 43 0.85 23.22 -14.53
C PRO A 43 -0.23 24.15 -15.10
N PHE A 44 -0.88 24.92 -14.23
CA PHE A 44 -1.98 25.84 -14.56
C PHE A 44 -3.22 25.18 -15.18
N SER A 45 -3.37 23.85 -15.03
CA SER A 45 -4.58 23.15 -15.44
C SER A 45 -5.77 23.43 -14.51
N ALA A 46 -6.98 23.15 -14.99
CA ALA A 46 -8.18 23.16 -14.16
C ALA A 46 -8.05 22.20 -12.97
N TYR A 47 -7.41 21.04 -13.16
CA TYR A 47 -7.08 20.10 -12.08
C TYR A 47 -6.26 20.77 -10.97
N GLU A 48 -5.21 21.52 -11.32
CA GLU A 48 -4.38 22.19 -10.32
C GLU A 48 -5.17 23.27 -9.57
N ALA A 49 -6.00 24.05 -10.27
CA ALA A 49 -6.86 25.05 -9.64
C ALA A 49 -7.87 24.39 -8.67
N ASN A 50 -8.49 23.29 -9.08
CA ASN A 50 -9.42 22.51 -8.25
C ASN A 50 -8.71 21.94 -7.01
N LEU A 51 -7.51 21.36 -7.18
CA LEU A 51 -6.70 20.84 -6.09
C LEU A 51 -6.32 21.93 -5.08
N ARG A 52 -5.89 23.11 -5.54
CA ARG A 52 -5.57 24.24 -4.65
C ARG A 52 -6.79 24.76 -3.91
N ARG A 53 -7.95 24.82 -4.57
CA ARG A 53 -9.23 25.20 -3.95
C ARG A 53 -9.62 24.20 -2.86
N LEU A 54 -9.53 22.90 -3.15
CA LEU A 54 -9.80 21.84 -2.18
C LEU A 54 -8.88 21.92 -0.96
N ALA A 55 -7.60 22.20 -1.16
CA ALA A 55 -6.66 22.31 -0.05
C ALA A 55 -7.06 23.41 0.93
N ALA A 56 -7.50 24.57 0.42
CA ALA A 56 -8.00 25.65 1.27
C ALA A 56 -9.33 25.28 1.95
N THR A 57 -10.28 24.70 1.22
CA THR A 57 -11.58 24.30 1.76
C THR A 57 -11.44 23.24 2.86
N VAL A 58 -10.70 22.17 2.59
CA VAL A 58 -10.50 21.07 3.53
C VAL A 58 -9.75 21.54 4.78
N ALA A 59 -8.70 22.37 4.61
CA ALA A 59 -8.00 22.94 5.77
C ALA A 59 -8.91 23.81 6.64
N ALA A 60 -9.76 24.65 6.03
CA ALA A 60 -10.72 25.47 6.77
C ALA A 60 -11.78 24.63 7.49
N GLU A 61 -12.29 23.58 6.85
CA GLU A 61 -13.30 22.69 7.44
C GLU A 61 -12.75 21.87 8.61
N VAL A 62 -11.55 21.33 8.49
CA VAL A 62 -10.90 20.62 9.60
C VAL A 62 -10.65 21.59 10.76
N ASN A 63 -10.24 22.83 10.49
CA ASN A 63 -9.99 23.83 11.52
C ASN A 63 -11.27 24.32 12.22
N ALA A 64 -12.39 24.37 11.50
CA ALA A 64 -13.70 24.72 12.04
C ALA A 64 -14.36 23.55 12.78
N SER A 65 -13.85 22.33 12.60
CA SER A 65 -14.41 21.13 13.21
C SER A 65 -14.06 21.05 14.69
N PRO A 66 -15.05 20.97 15.60
CA PRO A 66 -14.81 20.95 17.04
C PRO A 66 -14.13 19.67 17.52
N CYS A 67 -14.06 18.64 16.69
CA CYS A 67 -13.55 17.33 17.07
C CYS A 67 -12.13 17.04 16.59
N ASN A 68 -11.45 17.98 15.89
CA ASN A 68 -10.18 17.71 15.21
C ASN A 68 -10.29 16.40 14.39
N CYS A 69 -11.17 16.43 13.39
CA CYS A 69 -11.61 15.24 12.66
C CYS A 69 -11.15 15.25 11.20
N SER A 70 -11.44 14.17 10.50
CA SER A 70 -11.26 14.12 9.05
C SER A 70 -12.28 14.97 8.30
N ALA A 71 -11.84 15.54 7.18
CA ALA A 71 -12.71 16.15 6.19
C ALA A 71 -12.34 15.62 4.80
N ALA A 72 -13.33 15.47 3.93
CA ALA A 72 -13.13 15.06 2.55
C ALA A 72 -14.06 15.86 1.64
N ARG A 73 -13.50 16.35 0.53
CA ARG A 73 -14.24 17.14 -0.47
C ARG A 73 -13.78 16.76 -1.87
N VAL A 74 -14.70 16.93 -2.81
CA VAL A 74 -14.46 16.72 -4.24
C VAL A 74 -14.70 18.05 -4.95
N ALA A 75 -13.87 18.38 -5.93
CA ALA A 75 -14.04 19.56 -6.77
C ALA A 75 -13.68 19.27 -8.22
N GLY A 76 -14.37 19.96 -9.13
CA GLY A 76 -14.20 19.82 -10.57
C GLY A 76 -15.13 18.80 -11.21
N ASP A 77 -15.17 18.86 -12.53
CA ASP A 77 -15.89 17.93 -13.40
C ASP A 77 -14.91 17.06 -14.18
N ARG A 78 -15.38 15.93 -14.71
CA ARG A 78 -14.54 15.03 -15.52
C ARG A 78 -13.97 15.78 -16.73
N PRO A 79 -12.66 15.65 -17.04
CA PRO A 79 -11.66 14.73 -16.46
C PRO A 79 -10.82 15.32 -15.31
N ASP A 80 -11.09 16.56 -14.87
CA ASP A 80 -10.27 17.29 -13.89
C ASP A 80 -10.89 17.28 -12.47
N GLN A 81 -11.66 16.22 -12.18
CA GLN A 81 -12.29 16.01 -10.88
C GLN A 81 -11.29 15.44 -9.88
N VAL A 82 -11.17 16.11 -8.73
CA VAL A 82 -10.20 15.81 -7.68
C VAL A 82 -10.93 15.52 -6.39
N SER A 83 -10.55 14.44 -5.72
CA SER A 83 -10.95 14.18 -4.33
C SER A 83 -9.76 14.47 -3.43
N MET A 84 -10.01 15.20 -2.34
CA MET A 84 -9.03 15.48 -1.31
C MET A 84 -9.64 15.16 0.05
N SER A 85 -8.91 14.42 0.86
CA SER A 85 -9.22 14.20 2.25
C SER A 85 -8.06 14.61 3.13
N ALA A 86 -8.37 15.09 4.32
CA ALA A 86 -7.40 15.36 5.36
C ALA A 86 -7.89 14.76 6.66
N PHE A 87 -6.95 14.31 7.47
CA PHE A 87 -7.16 13.91 8.85
C PHE A 87 -6.26 14.78 9.72
N CYS A 88 -6.79 15.24 10.85
CA CYS A 88 -6.02 15.99 11.80
C CYS A 88 -6.35 15.56 13.22
N HIS A 89 -5.45 14.85 13.87
CA HIS A 89 -5.43 14.65 15.30
C HIS A 89 -4.34 15.55 15.89
N TRP A 90 -4.61 16.86 15.94
CA TRP A 90 -3.64 17.82 16.43
C TRP A 90 -3.34 17.58 17.92
N SER A 91 -2.06 17.51 18.25
CA SER A 91 -1.54 17.40 19.60
C SER A 91 -0.68 18.63 19.93
N LYS A 92 -0.50 18.92 21.22
CA LYS A 92 0.37 20.02 21.67
C LYS A 92 1.85 19.85 21.29
N ASP A 93 2.24 18.64 20.89
CA ASP A 93 3.60 18.33 20.43
C ASP A 93 3.77 18.53 18.91
N ALA A 94 2.70 18.92 18.20
CA ALA A 94 2.76 19.19 16.78
C ALA A 94 3.52 20.50 16.50
N THR A 95 4.28 20.53 15.40
CA THR A 95 4.98 21.73 14.93
C THR A 95 3.99 22.83 14.51
N SER A 96 2.81 22.43 14.07
CA SER A 96 1.76 23.32 13.58
C SER A 96 0.91 23.88 14.72
N SER A 97 0.53 25.16 14.61
CA SER A 97 -0.25 25.85 15.66
C SER A 97 -1.66 25.28 15.83
N ASP A 98 -2.30 24.97 14.70
CA ASP A 98 -3.68 24.51 14.63
C ASP A 98 -3.83 23.41 13.58
N CYS A 99 -4.97 22.72 13.61
CA CYS A 99 -5.29 21.69 12.64
C CYS A 99 -5.24 22.18 11.18
N GLY A 100 -5.77 23.37 10.89
CA GLY A 100 -5.73 23.94 9.54
C GLY A 100 -4.30 24.20 9.04
N ALA A 101 -3.42 24.68 9.92
CA ALA A 101 -2.01 24.91 9.61
C ALA A 101 -1.28 23.59 9.31
N CYS A 102 -1.58 22.56 10.08
CA CYS A 102 -1.02 21.22 9.94
C CYS A 102 -1.43 20.54 8.62
N VAL A 103 -2.71 20.62 8.25
CA VAL A 103 -3.20 20.14 6.95
C VAL A 103 -2.56 20.92 5.79
N SER A 104 -2.39 22.23 5.94
CA SER A 104 -1.72 23.08 4.93
C SER A 104 -0.24 22.72 4.75
N LEU A 105 0.45 22.41 5.85
CA LEU A 105 1.82 21.90 5.85
C LEU A 105 1.90 20.55 5.12
N ALA A 106 1.01 19.60 5.46
CA ALA A 106 0.93 18.30 4.80
C ALA A 106 0.70 18.43 3.29
N PHE A 107 -0.21 19.30 2.86
CA PHE A 107 -0.45 19.55 1.44
C PHE A 107 0.78 20.14 0.73
N ARG A 108 1.51 21.05 1.38
CA ARG A 108 2.75 21.61 0.81
C ARG A 108 3.82 20.54 0.64
N GLU A 109 4.01 19.69 1.65
CA GLU A 109 4.93 18.54 1.59
C GLU A 109 4.53 17.56 0.48
N ALA A 110 3.23 17.25 0.36
CA ALA A 110 2.72 16.39 -0.70
C ALA A 110 3.09 16.91 -2.10
N ARG A 111 2.92 18.21 -2.35
CA ARG A 111 3.27 18.81 -3.65
C ARG A 111 4.77 18.90 -3.88
N TRP A 112 5.54 19.18 -2.84
CA TRP A 112 7.00 19.29 -2.93
C TRP A 112 7.63 17.94 -3.25
N ARG A 113 7.19 16.88 -2.58
CA ARG A 113 7.69 15.51 -2.79
C ARG A 113 7.12 14.85 -4.04
N CYS A 114 5.86 15.16 -4.39
CA CYS A 114 5.16 14.57 -5.54
C CYS A 114 4.77 15.65 -6.57
N PRO A 115 5.75 16.27 -7.26
CA PRO A 115 5.46 17.34 -8.20
C PRO A 115 4.60 16.83 -9.37
N TYR A 116 3.46 17.48 -9.59
CA TYR A 116 2.50 17.20 -10.67
C TYR A 116 1.84 15.81 -10.64
N HIS A 117 2.00 15.02 -9.57
CA HIS A 117 1.33 13.72 -9.47
C HIS A 117 -0.17 13.91 -9.21
N ARG A 118 -1.01 13.12 -9.91
CA ARG A 118 -2.48 13.12 -9.74
C ARG A 118 -2.96 12.34 -8.51
N GLN A 119 -2.05 11.76 -7.75
CA GLN A 119 -2.32 11.19 -6.45
C GLN A 119 -1.12 11.43 -5.54
N ALA A 120 -1.37 11.81 -4.29
CA ALA A 120 -0.35 11.82 -3.26
C ALA A 120 -0.97 11.66 -1.88
N VAL A 121 -0.17 11.15 -0.94
CA VAL A 121 -0.44 11.10 0.49
C VAL A 121 0.75 11.71 1.21
N ALA A 122 0.47 12.56 2.18
CA ALA A 122 1.47 13.18 3.03
C ALA A 122 1.04 13.11 4.49
N ILE A 123 1.95 12.70 5.36
CA ILE A 123 1.79 12.68 6.80
C ILE A 123 2.86 13.57 7.42
N VAL A 124 2.46 14.46 8.32
CA VAL A 124 3.34 15.44 8.98
C VAL A 124 3.14 15.42 10.49
N ASP A 125 4.01 16.12 11.21
CA ASP A 125 3.94 16.27 12.68
C ASP A 125 3.83 14.93 13.41
N GLY A 126 4.68 13.98 13.02
CA GLY A 126 4.75 12.65 13.66
C GLY A 126 3.51 11.77 13.47
N GLY A 127 2.60 12.12 12.55
CA GLY A 127 1.32 11.42 12.38
C GLY A 127 0.11 12.22 12.85
N ALA A 128 0.30 13.40 13.42
CA ALA A 128 -0.80 14.26 13.85
C ALA A 128 -1.71 14.64 12.69
N CYS A 129 -1.16 14.84 11.48
CA CYS A 129 -1.98 15.20 10.33
C CYS A 129 -1.59 14.42 9.08
N SER A 130 -2.61 14.11 8.27
CA SER A 130 -2.43 13.53 6.96
C SER A 130 -3.31 14.22 5.93
N VAL A 131 -2.80 14.27 4.70
CA VAL A 131 -3.52 14.73 3.52
C VAL A 131 -3.38 13.66 2.47
N SER A 132 -4.49 13.28 1.85
CA SER A 132 -4.49 12.49 0.63
C SER A 132 -5.32 13.18 -0.44
N PHE A 133 -4.84 13.16 -1.67
CA PHE A 133 -5.63 13.57 -2.83
C PHE A 133 -5.42 12.60 -3.97
N HIS A 134 -6.45 12.44 -4.79
CA HIS A 134 -6.42 11.61 -5.99
C HIS A 134 -7.40 12.13 -7.05
N ASP A 135 -7.06 11.89 -8.31
CA ASP A 135 -7.97 12.03 -9.45
C ASP A 135 -9.07 10.96 -9.37
N VAL A 136 -10.33 11.41 -9.31
CA VAL A 136 -11.47 10.51 -9.07
C VAL A 136 -11.64 9.54 -10.23
N TYR A 137 -11.69 10.08 -11.44
CA TYR A 137 -11.91 9.29 -12.66
C TYR A 137 -10.82 8.25 -12.84
N ARG A 138 -9.56 8.66 -12.66
CA ARG A 138 -8.46 7.72 -12.85
C ARG A 138 -8.37 6.67 -11.74
N MET A 139 -8.80 7.00 -10.52
CA MET A 139 -8.93 6.01 -9.47
C MET A 139 -10.01 4.98 -9.80
N GLU A 140 -11.18 5.41 -10.25
CA GLU A 140 -12.27 4.52 -10.67
C GLU A 140 -11.81 3.56 -11.78
N GLN A 141 -11.04 4.07 -12.75
CA GLN A 141 -10.42 3.25 -13.80
C GLN A 141 -9.44 2.22 -13.26
N SER A 142 -8.56 2.62 -12.34
CA SER A 142 -7.57 1.71 -11.76
C SER A 142 -8.21 0.60 -10.92
N MET A 143 -9.38 0.88 -10.33
CA MET A 143 -10.17 -0.10 -9.57
C MET A 143 -11.10 -0.93 -10.46
N GLY A 144 -11.10 -0.71 -11.79
CA GLY A 144 -11.98 -1.41 -12.73
C GLY A 144 -13.47 -1.08 -12.55
N MET A 145 -13.80 0.03 -11.88
CA MET A 145 -15.20 0.44 -11.64
C MET A 145 -15.85 1.14 -12.84
N ASP A 146 -15.06 1.53 -13.85
CA ASP A 146 -15.55 2.07 -15.12
C ASP A 146 -16.13 0.99 -16.05
N GLN A 147 -15.98 -0.30 -15.70
CA GLN A 147 -16.62 -1.39 -16.43
C GLN A 147 -17.98 -1.72 -15.79
N PRO A 148 -19.07 -1.87 -16.58
CA PRO A 148 -20.30 -2.45 -16.06
C PRO A 148 -19.97 -3.83 -15.47
N LEU A 149 -20.29 -4.02 -14.18
CA LEU A 149 -20.01 -5.26 -13.47
C LEU A 149 -20.49 -6.46 -14.31
N PRO A 150 -19.63 -7.45 -14.63
CA PRO A 150 -20.11 -8.68 -15.22
C PRO A 150 -21.11 -9.33 -14.25
N GLU A 151 -22.21 -9.88 -14.77
CA GLU A 151 -23.36 -10.40 -13.99
C GLU A 151 -22.98 -11.35 -12.83
N ILE A 152 -21.81 -11.99 -12.92
CA ILE A 152 -21.21 -12.89 -11.93
C ILE A 152 -20.93 -12.18 -10.58
N PHE A 153 -20.59 -10.89 -10.59
CA PHE A 153 -20.38 -10.15 -9.35
C PHE A 153 -21.70 -9.73 -8.70
N ALA A 154 -22.77 -9.52 -9.46
CA ALA A 154 -24.07 -9.12 -8.91
C ALA A 154 -24.68 -10.25 -8.04
N THR A 155 -24.51 -11.50 -8.45
CA THR A 155 -24.97 -12.69 -7.70
C THR A 155 -24.13 -13.01 -6.48
N ASN A 156 -22.82 -12.72 -6.50
CA ASN A 156 -21.88 -13.05 -5.41
C ASN A 156 -21.39 -11.85 -4.59
N ARG A 157 -22.02 -10.67 -4.74
CA ARG A 157 -21.77 -9.47 -3.91
C ARG A 157 -21.56 -9.74 -2.41
N PRO A 158 -22.38 -10.57 -1.73
CA PRO A 158 -22.14 -10.84 -0.31
C PRO A 158 -20.84 -11.62 -0.06
N LEU A 159 -20.48 -12.57 -0.92
CA LEU A 159 -19.25 -13.35 -0.80
C LEU A 159 -18.01 -12.47 -1.00
N PHE A 160 -18.02 -11.61 -2.02
CA PHE A 160 -16.90 -10.68 -2.28
C PHE A 160 -16.72 -9.63 -1.17
N LEU A 161 -17.82 -9.09 -0.63
CA LEU A 161 -17.76 -8.20 0.53
C LEU A 161 -17.23 -8.91 1.77
N TRP A 162 -17.60 -10.18 1.97
CA TRP A 162 -17.09 -10.99 3.07
C TRP A 162 -15.60 -11.28 2.93
N VAL A 163 -15.14 -11.66 1.75
CA VAL A 163 -13.71 -11.89 1.45
C VAL A 163 -12.91 -10.60 1.60
N GLY A 164 -13.42 -9.45 1.12
CA GLY A 164 -12.78 -8.16 1.32
C GLY A 164 -12.71 -7.74 2.79
N LYS A 165 -13.76 -8.04 3.58
CA LYS A 165 -13.80 -7.75 5.02
C LYS A 165 -12.87 -8.66 5.82
N VAL A 166 -12.74 -9.93 5.43
CA VAL A 166 -11.77 -10.88 6.01
C VAL A 166 -10.34 -10.47 5.61
N ALA A 167 -10.09 -10.14 4.34
CA ALA A 167 -8.78 -9.68 3.88
C ALA A 167 -8.37 -8.35 4.54
N GLY A 168 -9.32 -7.46 4.85
CA GLY A 168 -9.06 -6.22 5.58
C GLY A 168 -8.86 -6.39 7.10
N LEU A 169 -9.11 -7.57 7.65
CA LEU A 169 -8.83 -7.93 9.05
C LEU A 169 -7.47 -8.63 9.22
N LEU A 170 -6.85 -9.08 8.13
CA LEU A 170 -5.51 -9.64 8.15
C LEU A 170 -4.51 -8.60 7.63
N ASP A 171 -3.53 -8.25 8.46
CA ASP A 171 -2.41 -7.44 8.02
C ASP A 171 -1.79 -8.04 6.74
N PRO A 172 -1.37 -7.21 5.76
CA PRO A 172 -0.81 -7.70 4.50
C PRO A 172 0.42 -8.58 4.72
N ASP A 173 1.15 -8.35 5.80
CA ASP A 173 2.27 -9.19 6.25
C ASP A 173 1.81 -10.60 6.68
N VAL A 174 0.66 -10.71 7.35
CA VAL A 174 0.10 -12.01 7.79
C VAL A 174 -0.41 -12.79 6.59
N LEU A 175 -1.03 -12.12 5.62
CA LEU A 175 -1.46 -12.77 4.37
C LEU A 175 -0.25 -13.32 3.60
N LEU A 176 0.82 -12.53 3.50
CA LEU A 176 2.06 -12.95 2.87
C LEU A 176 2.70 -14.14 3.60
N ILE A 177 2.73 -14.12 4.93
CA ILE A 177 3.19 -15.24 5.75
C ILE A 177 2.35 -16.50 5.49
N LEU A 178 1.01 -16.39 5.47
CA LEU A 178 0.12 -17.53 5.23
C LEU A 178 0.32 -18.13 3.83
N LEU A 179 0.58 -17.31 2.82
CA LEU A 179 0.93 -17.78 1.47
C LEU A 179 2.26 -18.53 1.46
N PHE A 180 3.30 -18.01 2.14
CA PHE A 180 4.57 -18.72 2.28
C PHE A 180 4.43 -20.05 3.02
N GLN A 181 3.61 -20.10 4.07
CA GLN A 181 3.31 -21.34 4.79
C GLN A 181 2.57 -22.34 3.89
N ALA A 182 1.58 -21.89 3.12
CA ALA A 182 0.83 -22.76 2.21
C ALA A 182 1.72 -23.34 1.10
N VAL A 183 2.58 -22.50 0.49
CA VAL A 183 3.55 -22.95 -0.53
C VAL A 183 4.57 -23.90 0.08
N GLY A 184 5.10 -23.59 1.26
CA GLY A 184 6.04 -24.45 1.98
C GLY A 184 5.46 -25.83 2.31
N VAL A 185 4.23 -25.88 2.84
CA VAL A 185 3.52 -27.13 3.12
C VAL A 185 3.24 -27.90 1.83
N ALA A 186 2.81 -27.23 0.76
CA ALA A 186 2.59 -27.87 -0.54
C ALA A 186 3.88 -28.49 -1.10
N CYS A 187 5.03 -27.81 -0.96
CA CYS A 187 6.34 -28.34 -1.35
C CYS A 187 6.72 -29.58 -0.53
N VAL A 188 6.53 -29.55 0.79
CA VAL A 188 6.82 -30.71 1.66
C VAL A 188 5.94 -31.90 1.31
N VAL A 189 4.63 -31.68 1.13
CA VAL A 189 3.69 -32.72 0.72
C VAL A 189 4.09 -33.29 -0.64
N PHE A 190 4.49 -32.44 -1.59
CA PHE A 190 4.97 -32.89 -2.90
C PHE A 190 6.22 -33.75 -2.77
N LEU A 191 7.21 -33.36 -1.95
CA LEU A 191 8.40 -34.18 -1.69
C LEU A 191 8.04 -35.53 -1.06
N PHE A 192 7.12 -35.57 -0.10
CA PHE A 192 6.64 -36.82 0.50
C PHE A 192 5.88 -37.70 -0.50
N LEU A 193 5.08 -37.09 -1.39
CA LEU A 193 4.41 -37.82 -2.46
C LEU A 193 5.40 -38.35 -3.50
N GLN A 194 6.48 -37.62 -3.79
CA GLN A 194 7.57 -38.07 -4.65
C GLN A 194 8.34 -39.22 -4.00
N GLU A 195 8.67 -39.13 -2.71
CA GLU A 195 9.30 -40.19 -1.90
C GLU A 195 8.43 -41.47 -1.88
N SER A 196 7.12 -41.31 -1.62
CA SER A 196 6.15 -42.42 -1.64
C SER A 196 6.04 -43.07 -3.01
N ARG A 197 6.01 -42.27 -4.09
CA ARG A 197 5.99 -42.75 -5.48
C ARG A 197 7.30 -43.43 -5.88
N ALA A 198 8.45 -42.94 -5.42
CA ALA A 198 9.75 -43.55 -5.65
C ALA A 198 9.87 -44.90 -4.92
N ARG A 199 9.35 -44.97 -3.68
CA ARG A 199 9.29 -46.21 -2.89
C ARG A 199 8.38 -47.27 -3.52
N ASN A 200 7.29 -46.85 -4.17
CA ASN A 200 6.38 -47.76 -4.89
C ASN A 200 6.88 -48.21 -6.27
N ARG A 201 7.87 -47.54 -6.87
CA ARG A 201 8.33 -47.87 -8.24
C ARG A 201 9.72 -48.49 -8.32
N GLY A 202 10.42 -48.69 -7.21
CA GLY A 202 11.57 -49.58 -7.13
C GLY A 202 12.69 -49.35 -8.16
N HIS A 203 12.85 -48.17 -8.75
CA HIS A 203 13.90 -47.86 -9.74
C HIS A 203 14.28 -46.37 -9.74
N GLY A 204 15.55 -46.09 -9.45
CA GLY A 204 16.45 -45.18 -10.18
C GLY A 204 16.07 -43.71 -10.39
N ARG A 205 16.79 -42.84 -9.66
CA ARG A 205 17.29 -41.48 -10.00
C ARG A 205 16.48 -40.61 -10.97
N TYR A 206 15.95 -39.48 -10.47
CA TYR A 206 15.81 -38.26 -11.29
C TYR A 206 16.17 -36.99 -10.50
N VAL A 207 16.95 -36.15 -11.18
CA VAL A 207 17.56 -34.89 -10.74
C VAL A 207 16.50 -33.79 -10.67
N CYS A 208 16.42 -33.06 -9.56
CA CYS A 208 15.60 -31.86 -9.45
C CYS A 208 16.37 -30.69 -10.10
N LEU A 209 15.97 -30.32 -11.32
CA LEU A 209 16.40 -29.07 -11.94
C LEU A 209 15.77 -27.89 -11.18
N ILE A 210 16.60 -27.27 -10.35
CA ILE A 210 16.73 -25.81 -10.12
C ILE A 210 15.58 -24.98 -10.69
N TYR A 211 14.47 -24.89 -9.96
CA TYR A 211 13.46 -23.82 -10.13
C TYR A 211 12.89 -23.34 -8.79
N CYS A 212 13.60 -23.59 -7.69
CA CYS A 212 13.33 -22.96 -6.38
C CYS A 212 14.34 -21.83 -6.11
N LEU A 213 14.45 -20.90 -7.05
CA LEU A 213 15.15 -19.63 -6.87
C LEU A 213 14.38 -18.57 -7.66
N PHE A 214 13.18 -18.26 -7.17
CA PHE A 214 12.53 -16.94 -7.26
C PHE A 214 11.41 -16.89 -6.21
#